data_AF-A0A837HSL7-F1
#
_entry.id   AF-A0A837HSL7-F1
#
_cell.length_a   1.000
_cell.length_b   1.000
_cell.length_c   1.000
_cell.angle_alpha   90.00
_cell.angle_beta   90.00
_cell.angle_gamma   90.00
#
_symmetry.space_group_name_H-M   'P 1'
#
loop_
_entity.id
_entity.type
_entity.pdbx_description
1 polymer ?
#
loop_
_entity_poly.entity_id
_entity_poly.type
_entity_poly.pdbx_seq_one_letter_code
_entity_poly.pdbx_strand_id
1 'polypeptide(L)'
;MKFLRSLTARIRRAVRYRWERITTNMPLRMKVGRFGIWLVKIGRTLQVCYANWNSELRMKVEVDRTISDYCTIHVSEEISQRKALSFPSPTAQSDKATPMVHALFGIKGVAAVTLSRYEIHIMKGRVFSWQELLPSIEKVVMEHLTAK
;
A
#
# COMPACT_ATOMS: atom_id res chain seq x y z
N MET A 1 -28.75 32.30 -27.67
CA MET A 1 -28.08 30.99 -27.98
C MET A 1 -27.16 30.97 -29.23
N LYS A 2 -27.31 31.85 -30.25
CA LYS A 2 -26.45 31.82 -31.45
C LYS A 2 -24.99 32.27 -31.21
N PHE A 3 -24.73 33.09 -30.19
CA PHE A 3 -23.41 33.66 -29.91
C PHE A 3 -22.40 32.63 -29.32
N LEU A 4 -22.87 31.73 -28.46
CA LEU A 4 -22.04 30.65 -27.88
C LEU A 4 -21.58 29.63 -28.93
N ARG A 5 -22.38 29.39 -29.97
CA ARG A 5 -22.02 28.50 -31.09
C ARG A 5 -20.97 29.11 -32.02
N SER A 6 -20.94 30.44 -32.19
CA SER A 6 -19.91 31.10 -33.01
C SER A 6 -18.57 31.23 -32.29
N LEU A 7 -18.60 31.42 -30.97
CA LEU A 7 -17.38 31.50 -30.14
C LEU A 7 -16.65 30.15 -30.07
N THR A 8 -17.40 29.07 -29.84
CA THR A 8 -16.86 27.69 -29.82
C THR A 8 -16.31 27.26 -31.18
N ALA A 9 -16.96 27.68 -32.28
CA ALA A 9 -16.46 27.42 -33.64
C ALA A 9 -15.14 28.18 -33.94
N ARG A 10 -15.01 29.43 -33.47
CA ARG A 10 -13.77 30.21 -33.60
C ARG A 10 -12.62 29.64 -32.76
N ILE A 11 -12.90 29.23 -31.52
CA ILE A 11 -11.90 28.58 -30.66
C ILE A 11 -11.45 27.25 -31.30
N ARG A 12 -12.37 26.42 -31.82
CA ARG A 12 -11.99 25.19 -32.53
C ARG A 12 -11.08 25.42 -33.72
N ARG A 13 -11.36 26.44 -34.56
CA ARG A 13 -10.48 26.77 -35.70
C ARG A 13 -9.11 27.26 -35.24
N ALA A 14 -9.06 28.11 -34.21
CA ALA A 14 -7.79 28.58 -33.66
C ALA A 14 -6.95 27.43 -33.07
N VAL A 15 -7.59 26.48 -32.39
CA VAL A 15 -6.94 25.27 -31.86
C VAL A 15 -6.45 24.37 -32.99
N ARG A 16 -7.28 24.12 -34.02
CA ARG A 16 -6.88 23.30 -35.19
C ARG A 16 -5.69 23.91 -35.94
N TYR A 17 -5.72 25.22 -36.20
CA TYR A 17 -4.62 25.91 -36.88
C TYR A 17 -3.32 25.90 -36.05
N ARG A 18 -3.42 26.07 -34.72
CA ARG A 18 -2.26 25.90 -33.83
C ARG A 18 -1.72 24.47 -33.86
N TRP A 19 -2.59 23.47 -33.91
CA TRP A 19 -2.19 22.06 -33.96
C TRP A 19 -1.50 21.68 -35.28
N GLU A 20 -2.01 22.16 -36.41
CA GLU A 20 -1.38 22.01 -37.72
C GLU A 20 0.01 22.67 -37.76
N ARG A 21 0.18 23.83 -37.10
CA ARG A 21 1.48 24.50 -36.99
C ARG A 21 2.48 23.79 -36.06
N ILE A 22 1.99 23.12 -35.02
CA ILE A 22 2.80 22.31 -34.10
C ILE A 22 3.28 21.01 -34.77
N THR A 23 2.45 20.41 -35.62
CA THR A 23 2.78 19.16 -36.32
C THR A 23 3.75 19.35 -37.48
N THR A 24 3.75 20.52 -38.12
CA THR A 24 4.64 20.87 -39.25
C THR A 24 5.97 21.50 -38.83
N ASN A 25 6.08 22.13 -37.66
CA ASN A 25 7.35 22.63 -37.14
C ASN A 25 8.07 21.60 -36.25
N MET A 26 9.16 21.02 -36.77
CA MET A 26 10.04 20.10 -36.02
C MET A 26 10.46 20.54 -34.61
N PRO A 27 10.89 21.80 -34.36
CA PRO A 27 11.32 22.21 -33.01
C PRO A 27 10.16 22.27 -32.00
N LEU A 28 8.94 22.54 -32.44
CA LEU A 28 7.74 22.53 -31.61
C LEU A 28 7.33 21.09 -31.27
N ARG A 29 7.40 20.17 -32.23
CA ARG A 29 7.13 18.73 -32.02
C ARG A 29 8.07 18.11 -30.98
N MET A 30 9.36 18.46 -30.99
CA MET A 30 10.32 17.99 -29.98
C MET A 30 10.01 18.51 -28.57
N LYS A 31 9.55 19.76 -28.44
CA LYS A 31 9.14 20.34 -27.14
C LYS A 31 7.91 19.65 -26.57
N VAL A 32 6.91 19.35 -27.41
CA VAL A 32 5.70 18.61 -27.00
C VAL A 32 6.04 17.17 -26.62
N GLY A 33 6.95 16.50 -27.36
CA GLY A 33 7.43 15.17 -27.01
C GLY A 33 8.17 15.14 -25.66
N ARG A 34 9.04 16.11 -25.39
CA ARG A 34 9.72 16.25 -24.08
C ARG A 34 8.73 16.51 -22.94
N PHE A 35 7.71 17.31 -23.18
CA PHE A 35 6.64 17.54 -22.21
C PHE A 35 5.85 16.26 -21.90
N GLY A 36 5.54 15.45 -22.92
CA GLY A 36 4.90 14.14 -22.73
C GLY A 36 5.75 13.17 -21.90
N ILE A 37 7.05 13.07 -22.20
CA ILE A 37 7.98 12.22 -21.42
C ILE A 37 8.07 12.70 -19.96
N TRP A 38 8.10 14.02 -19.74
CA TRP A 38 8.13 14.62 -18.42
C TRP A 38 6.84 14.32 -17.62
N LEU A 39 5.67 14.43 -18.25
CA LEU A 39 4.39 14.06 -17.64
C LEU A 39 4.33 12.57 -17.26
N VAL A 40 4.85 11.67 -18.10
CA VAL A 40 4.90 10.24 -17.78
C VAL A 40 5.83 9.97 -16.59
N LYS A 41 6.97 10.67 -16.49
CA LYS A 41 7.86 10.57 -15.32
C LYS A 41 7.15 11.01 -14.04
N ILE A 42 6.46 12.15 -14.06
CA ILE A 42 5.69 12.63 -12.92
C ILE A 42 4.58 11.66 -12.56
N GLY A 43 3.84 11.15 -13.54
CA GLY A 43 2.80 10.15 -13.33
C GLY A 43 3.33 8.90 -12.65
N ARG A 44 4.50 8.39 -13.08
CA ARG A 44 5.16 7.24 -12.43
C ARG A 44 5.57 7.56 -10.99
N THR A 45 6.18 8.72 -10.74
CA THR A 45 6.56 9.11 -9.37
C THR A 45 5.34 9.22 -8.47
N LEU A 46 4.26 9.86 -8.95
CA LEU A 46 3.01 9.95 -8.21
C LEU A 46 2.36 8.59 -7.97
N GLN A 47 2.41 7.68 -8.95
CA GLN A 47 1.88 6.33 -8.82
C GLN A 47 2.65 5.51 -7.77
N VAL A 48 3.99 5.65 -7.73
CA VAL A 48 4.83 5.02 -6.69
C VAL A 48 4.56 5.64 -5.32
N CYS A 49 4.50 6.97 -5.23
CA CYS A 49 4.16 7.66 -3.98
C CYS A 49 2.76 7.29 -3.49
N TYR A 50 1.77 7.18 -4.38
CA TYR A 50 0.42 6.77 -4.02
C TYR A 50 0.38 5.31 -3.56
N ALA A 51 1.11 4.41 -4.22
CA ALA A 51 1.24 3.02 -3.78
C ALA A 51 1.91 2.92 -2.40
N ASN A 52 2.98 3.67 -2.16
CA ASN A 52 3.65 3.75 -0.85
C ASN A 52 2.73 4.35 0.23
N TRP A 53 2.00 5.40 -0.10
CA TRP A 53 1.08 6.04 0.83
C TRP A 53 -0.09 5.11 1.19
N ASN A 54 -0.57 4.32 0.22
CA ASN A 54 -1.58 3.30 0.46
C ASN A 54 -1.03 2.14 1.31
N SER A 55 0.25 1.77 1.18
CA SER A 55 0.87 0.77 2.06
C SER A 55 1.07 1.29 3.49
N GLU A 56 1.43 2.56 3.67
CA GLU A 56 1.53 3.21 4.99
C GLU A 56 0.17 3.34 5.69
N LEU A 57 -0.92 3.45 4.92
CA LEU A 57 -2.30 3.48 5.45
C LEU A 57 -2.90 2.09 5.68
N ARG A 58 -2.34 1.04 5.06
CA ARG A 58 -2.84 -0.34 5.21
C ARG A 58 -2.43 -0.97 6.52
N MET A 59 -1.30 -0.56 7.07
CA MET A 59 -0.73 -1.19 8.25
C MET A 59 0.02 -0.16 9.10
N LYS A 60 -0.32 -0.10 10.39
CA LYS A 60 0.38 0.73 11.39
C LYS A 60 0.89 -0.17 12.50
N VAL A 61 2.19 -0.11 12.75
CA VAL A 61 2.85 -0.89 13.79
C VAL A 61 3.02 -0.05 15.05
N GLU A 62 2.55 -0.56 16.17
CA GLU A 62 2.68 0.03 17.50
C GLU A 62 3.40 -0.96 18.42
N VAL A 63 4.65 -0.65 18.75
CA VAL A 63 5.42 -1.41 19.74
C VAL A 63 5.13 -0.82 21.11
N ASP A 64 4.62 -1.66 22.02
CA ASP A 64 4.36 -1.25 23.39
C ASP A 64 5.71 -1.03 24.11
N ARG A 65 5.93 0.20 24.60
CA ARG A 65 7.16 0.56 25.31
C ARG A 65 7.16 0.08 26.76
N THR A 66 5.98 -0.16 27.32
CA THR A 66 5.79 -0.68 28.68
C THR A 66 5.97 -2.19 28.73
N ILE A 67 5.50 -2.90 27.71
CA ILE A 67 5.65 -4.36 27.57
C ILE A 67 6.55 -4.63 26.37
N SER A 68 7.87 -4.70 26.62
CA SER A 68 8.90 -4.82 25.57
C SER A 68 8.74 -6.05 24.66
N ASP A 69 7.99 -7.05 25.09
CA ASP A 69 7.75 -8.29 24.34
C ASP A 69 6.47 -8.27 23.52
N TYR A 70 5.71 -7.16 23.50
CA TYR A 70 4.42 -7.06 22.80
C TYR A 70 4.42 -6.01 21.68
N CYS A 71 3.84 -6.37 20.54
CA CYS A 71 3.63 -5.49 19.40
C CYS A 71 2.21 -5.64 18.89
N THR A 72 1.57 -4.52 18.60
CA THR A 72 0.25 -4.47 17.96
C THR A 72 0.42 -3.93 16.55
N ILE A 73 -0.15 -4.64 15.58
CA ILE A 73 -0.19 -4.23 14.19
C ILE A 73 -1.64 -3.97 13.84
N HIS A 74 -1.96 -2.71 13.59
CA HIS A 74 -3.27 -2.28 13.10
C HIS A 74 -3.32 -2.46 11.60
N VAL A 75 -4.39 -3.04 11.10
CA VAL A 75 -4.61 -3.23 9.66
C VAL A 75 -5.94 -2.60 9.23
N SER A 76 -6.01 -2.16 7.97
CA SER A 76 -7.23 -1.57 7.41
C SER A 76 -8.32 -2.59 7.07
N GLU A 77 -7.95 -3.87 6.95
CA GLU A 77 -8.84 -4.94 6.50
C GLU A 77 -9.18 -5.93 7.61
N GLU A 78 -10.32 -6.60 7.48
CA GLU A 78 -10.75 -7.59 8.46
C GLU A 78 -9.95 -8.90 8.32
N ILE A 79 -9.23 -9.26 9.38
CA ILE A 79 -8.41 -10.48 9.44
C ILE A 79 -9.20 -11.65 10.01
N SER A 80 -9.99 -11.40 11.05
CA SER A 80 -10.74 -12.42 11.77
C SER A 80 -12.18 -11.98 11.97
N GLN A 81 -13.12 -12.89 11.69
CA GLN A 81 -14.55 -12.68 11.98
C GLN A 81 -14.86 -12.80 13.48
N ARG A 82 -13.94 -13.35 14.27
CA ARG A 82 -14.11 -13.54 15.71
C ARG A 82 -13.52 -12.37 16.48
N LYS A 83 -14.11 -12.09 17.64
CA LYS A 83 -13.70 -10.99 18.53
C LYS A 83 -12.21 -11.04 18.89
N ALA A 84 -11.70 -12.22 19.23
CA ALA A 84 -10.28 -12.48 19.44
C ALA A 84 -9.99 -13.99 19.27
N LEU A 85 -8.87 -14.31 18.62
CA LEU A 85 -8.32 -15.65 18.49
C LEU A 85 -6.87 -15.63 18.94
N SER A 86 -6.58 -16.25 20.09
CA SER A 86 -5.23 -16.30 20.65
C SER A 86 -4.57 -17.66 20.43
N PHE A 87 -3.36 -17.61 19.90
CA PHE A 87 -2.51 -18.76 19.61
C PHE A 87 -1.26 -18.64 20.50
N PRO A 88 -1.22 -19.31 21.66
CA PRO A 88 -0.03 -19.32 22.53
C PRO A 88 1.10 -20.22 22.02
N SER A 89 0.83 -21.08 21.03
CA SER A 89 1.80 -21.95 20.39
C SER A 89 1.40 -22.25 18.95
N PRO A 90 2.31 -22.74 18.09
CA PRO A 90 2.01 -23.08 16.69
C PRO A 90 0.95 -24.18 16.53
N THR A 91 0.78 -25.02 17.56
CA THR A 91 -0.16 -26.16 17.57
C THR A 91 -1.48 -25.82 18.25
N ALA A 92 -1.58 -24.68 18.92
CA ALA A 92 -2.81 -24.26 19.57
C ALA A 92 -3.88 -23.95 18.51
N GLN A 93 -5.12 -24.40 18.73
CA GLN A 93 -6.26 -24.12 17.86
C GLN A 93 -5.95 -24.35 16.36
N SER A 94 -5.31 -25.47 16.04
CA SER A 94 -4.86 -25.81 14.69
C SER A 94 -5.99 -25.85 13.66
N ASP A 95 -7.22 -26.10 14.09
CA ASP A 95 -8.46 -26.02 13.31
C ASP A 95 -8.82 -24.59 12.86
N LYS A 96 -8.32 -23.57 13.56
CA LYS A 96 -8.60 -22.15 13.30
C LYS A 96 -7.38 -21.36 12.84
N ALA A 97 -6.22 -22.00 12.76
CA ALA A 97 -5.00 -21.36 12.33
C ALA A 97 -5.10 -21.06 10.82
N THR A 98 -4.95 -19.78 10.47
CA THR A 98 -4.89 -19.37 9.06
C THR A 98 -3.46 -19.53 8.53
N PRO A 99 -3.25 -19.57 7.19
CA PRO A 99 -1.91 -19.61 6.61
C PRO A 99 -0.99 -18.48 7.12
N MET A 100 -1.57 -17.31 7.40
CA MET A 100 -0.85 -16.19 8.00
C MET A 100 -0.31 -16.52 9.40
N VAL A 101 -1.11 -17.17 10.25
CA VAL A 101 -0.68 -17.58 11.61
C VAL A 101 0.48 -18.56 11.53
N HIS A 102 0.41 -19.55 10.63
CA HIS A 102 1.50 -20.50 10.41
C HIS A 102 2.77 -19.81 9.91
N ALA A 103 2.65 -18.86 8.98
CA ALA A 103 3.78 -18.09 8.48
C ALA A 103 4.42 -17.22 9.58
N LEU A 104 3.60 -16.59 10.44
CA LEU A 104 4.08 -15.80 11.57
C LEU A 104 4.84 -16.68 12.59
N PHE A 105 4.33 -17.86 12.92
CA PHE A 105 5.05 -18.81 13.78
C PHE A 105 6.31 -19.40 13.13
N GLY A 106 6.42 -19.35 11.80
CA GLY A 106 7.65 -19.69 11.08
C GLY A 106 8.80 -18.69 11.33
N ILE A 107 8.49 -17.49 11.82
CA ILE A 107 9.50 -16.48 12.16
C ILE A 107 10.10 -16.82 13.52
N LYS A 108 11.39 -17.15 13.53
CA LYS A 108 12.14 -17.44 14.75
C LYS A 108 12.06 -16.25 15.71
N GLY A 109 11.48 -16.47 16.88
CA GLY A 109 11.34 -15.45 17.92
C GLY A 109 9.92 -14.99 18.17
N VAL A 110 8.95 -15.39 17.33
CA VAL A 110 7.52 -15.22 17.64
C VAL A 110 7.09 -16.29 18.66
N ALA A 111 6.58 -15.85 19.80
CA ALA A 111 6.16 -16.71 20.90
C ALA A 111 4.64 -16.96 20.91
N ALA A 112 3.85 -15.92 20.66
CA ALA A 112 2.40 -16.02 20.57
C ALA A 112 1.83 -15.02 19.57
N VAL A 113 0.68 -15.35 19.00
CA VAL A 113 -0.04 -14.49 18.05
C VAL A 113 -1.49 -14.42 18.49
N THR A 114 -2.06 -13.22 18.55
CA THR A 114 -3.49 -13.01 18.79
C THR A 114 -4.08 -12.19 17.65
N LEU A 115 -5.14 -12.72 17.04
CA LEU A 115 -5.86 -12.06 15.95
C LEU A 115 -7.17 -11.49 16.47
N SER A 116 -7.34 -10.20 16.27
CA SER A 116 -8.60 -9.48 16.42
C SER A 116 -9.11 -9.07 15.04
N ARG A 117 -10.26 -8.38 14.98
CA ARG A 117 -10.89 -8.02 13.70
C ARG A 117 -9.98 -7.17 12.80
N TYR A 118 -9.31 -6.17 13.38
CA TYR A 118 -8.45 -5.20 12.67
C TYR A 118 -7.04 -5.09 13.28
N GLU A 119 -6.69 -6.01 14.17
CA GLU A 119 -5.44 -5.94 14.93
C GLU A 119 -4.80 -7.33 14.97
N ILE A 120 -3.48 -7.35 14.80
CA ILE A 120 -2.64 -8.52 15.04
C ILE A 120 -1.76 -8.17 16.22
N HIS A 121 -1.86 -8.93 17.29
CA HIS A 121 -0.95 -8.80 18.40
C HIS A 121 0.07 -9.93 18.36
N ILE A 122 1.33 -9.58 18.52
CA ILE A 122 2.44 -10.52 18.47
C ILE A 122 3.22 -10.37 19.76
N MET A 123 3.44 -11.51 20.41
CA MET A 123 4.36 -11.61 21.52
C MET A 123 5.65 -12.23 21.00
N LYS A 124 6.79 -11.59 21.25
CA LYS A 124 8.11 -12.15 20.93
C LYS A 124 8.74 -12.84 22.13
N GLY A 125 9.72 -13.69 21.86
CA GLY A 125 10.62 -14.19 22.89
C GLY A 125 11.54 -13.07 23.41
N ARG A 126 11.85 -13.13 24.72
CA ARG A 126 12.65 -12.10 25.43
C ARG A 126 14.02 -11.80 24.82
N VAL A 127 14.62 -12.77 24.15
CA VAL A 127 15.98 -12.68 23.58
C VAL A 127 16.00 -11.91 22.25
N PHE A 128 14.85 -11.77 21.58
CA PHE A 128 14.76 -11.14 20.26
C PHE A 128 14.46 -9.65 20.35
N SER A 129 14.95 -8.88 19.39
CA SER A 129 14.66 -7.45 19.22
C SER A 129 13.52 -7.25 18.21
N TRP A 130 12.69 -6.22 18.42
CA TRP A 130 11.64 -5.88 17.45
C TRP A 130 12.23 -5.38 16.13
N GLN A 131 13.40 -4.73 16.17
CA GLN A 131 14.10 -4.25 14.99
C GLN A 131 14.46 -5.39 14.02
N GLU A 132 14.77 -6.58 14.53
CA GLU A 132 15.05 -7.76 13.72
C GLU A 132 13.78 -8.47 13.22
N LEU A 133 12.74 -8.52 14.06
CA LEU A 133 11.53 -9.27 13.76
C LEU A 133 10.56 -8.53 12.83
N LEU A 134 10.42 -7.22 13.01
CA LEU A 134 9.41 -6.41 12.32
C LEU A 134 9.47 -6.55 10.79
N PRO A 135 10.63 -6.46 10.11
CA PRO A 135 10.66 -6.56 8.65
C PRO A 135 10.10 -7.89 8.12
N SER A 136 10.32 -8.98 8.85
CA SER A 136 9.82 -10.32 8.46
C SER A 136 8.32 -10.44 8.73
N ILE A 137 7.86 -9.91 9.87
CA ILE A 137 6.45 -9.91 10.26
C ILE A 137 5.63 -9.06 9.28
N GLU A 138 6.07 -7.83 9.02
CA GLU A 138 5.42 -6.90 8.10
C GLU A 138 5.27 -7.51 6.71
N LYS A 139 6.32 -8.18 6.21
CA LYS A 139 6.28 -8.90 4.95
C LYS A 139 5.17 -9.96 4.91
N VAL A 140 5.09 -10.82 5.93
CA VAL A 140 4.06 -11.87 6.02
C VAL A 140 2.65 -11.28 6.06
N VAL A 141 2.45 -10.22 6.86
CA VAL A 141 1.14 -9.56 6.97
C VAL A 141 0.75 -8.91 5.64
N MET A 142 1.67 -8.20 5.00
CA MET A 142 1.41 -7.55 3.70
C MET A 142 1.13 -8.57 2.59
N GLU A 143 1.89 -9.66 2.51
CA GLU A 143 1.64 -10.75 1.56
C GLU A 143 0.22 -11.31 1.74
N HIS A 144 -0.21 -11.54 2.99
CA HIS A 144 -1.55 -12.03 3.27
C HIS A 144 -2.65 -11.03 2.88
N LEU A 145 -2.47 -9.74 3.15
CA LEU A 145 -3.42 -8.69 2.76
C LEU A 145 -3.51 -8.54 1.23
N THR A 146 -2.43 -8.80 0.50
CA THR A 146 -2.43 -8.72 -0.98
C THR A 146 -2.93 -9.98 -1.68
N ALA A 147 -2.96 -11.13 -1.00
CA ALA A 147 -3.31 -12.41 -1.60
C ALA A 147 -4.81 -12.73 -1.56
N LYS A 148 -5.62 -11.91 -0.87
CA LYS A 148 -7.09 -11.96 -0.91
C LYS A 148 -7.63 -11.33 -2.19
#